data_AF-A0A1W9UUX7-F1
#
_entry.id   AF-A0A1W9UUX7-F1
#
_cell.length_a   1.000
_cell.length_b   1.000
_cell.length_c   1.000
_cell.angle_alpha   90.00
_cell.angle_beta   90.00
_cell.angle_gamma   90.00
#
_symmetry.space_group_name_H-M   'P 1'
#
loop_
_entity.id
_entity.type
_entity.pdbx_description
1 polymer ?
#
loop_
_entity_poly.entity_id
_entity_poly.type
_entity_poly.pdbx_seq_one_letter_code
_entity_poly.pdbx_strand_id
1 'polypeptide(L)'
;MKKKVLLIAIILAQFTFIGISGALAADQYSYTGKGTVTFNHAEHRNIMECSACHTGEEPDKIVISNKKEGHGLCLSCHKTEKKKGNKAAPTSCSQCHKK
;
A
#
# COMPACT_ATOMS: atom_id res chain seq x y z
N MET A 1 -53.16 -8.96 4.50
CA MET A 1 -52.45 -7.71 4.09
C MET A 1 -51.30 -7.37 5.01
N LYS A 2 -51.50 -7.33 6.34
CA LYS A 2 -50.46 -7.01 7.35
C LYS A 2 -49.20 -7.89 7.27
N LYS A 3 -49.34 -9.21 7.02
CA LYS A 3 -48.21 -10.15 6.86
C LYS A 3 -47.40 -9.94 5.56
N LYS A 4 -48.06 -9.49 4.48
CA LYS A 4 -47.40 -9.18 3.19
C LYS A 4 -46.65 -7.83 3.27
N VAL A 5 -47.22 -6.86 3.98
CA VAL A 5 -46.56 -5.57 4.29
C VAL A 5 -45.35 -5.77 5.20
N LEU A 6 -45.43 -6.69 6.18
CA LEU A 6 -44.30 -7.04 7.05
C LEU A 6 -43.14 -7.71 6.27
N LEU A 7 -43.43 -8.60 5.34
CA LEU A 7 -42.41 -9.27 4.52
C LEU A 7 -41.74 -8.30 3.52
N ILE A 8 -42.48 -7.36 2.94
CA ILE A 8 -41.94 -6.34 2.03
C ILE A 8 -41.05 -5.33 2.77
N ALA A 9 -41.42 -4.96 4.00
CA ALA A 9 -40.60 -4.08 4.85
C ALA A 9 -39.29 -4.75 5.30
N ILE A 10 -39.31 -6.07 5.55
CA ILE A 10 -38.12 -6.83 5.93
C ILE A 10 -37.15 -6.96 4.76
N ILE A 11 -37.64 -7.18 3.52
CA ILE A 11 -36.80 -7.28 2.31
C ILE A 11 -36.16 -5.93 1.94
N LEU A 12 -36.87 -4.81 2.15
CA LEU A 12 -36.32 -3.46 1.94
C LEU A 12 -35.25 -3.06 2.97
N ALA A 13 -35.31 -3.61 4.19
CA ALA A 13 -34.30 -3.39 5.24
C ALA A 13 -32.97 -4.14 4.99
N GLN A 14 -32.91 -5.07 4.03
CA GLN A 14 -31.70 -5.87 3.74
C GLN A 14 -30.86 -5.28 2.59
N PHE A 15 -31.38 -4.27 1.88
CA PHE A 15 -30.70 -3.64 0.75
C PHE A 15 -29.72 -2.50 1.15
N THR A 16 -29.65 -2.11 2.42
CA THR A 16 -28.77 -1.04 2.90
C THR A 16 -27.40 -1.54 3.39
N PHE A 17 -27.10 -2.83 3.24
CA PHE A 17 -25.78 -3.40 3.58
C PHE A 17 -25.08 -3.95 2.34
N ILE A 18 -25.14 -3.23 1.22
CA ILE A 18 -24.11 -3.37 0.19
C ILE A 18 -22.87 -2.67 0.76
N GLY A 19 -22.12 -3.43 1.56
CA GLY A 19 -20.81 -3.04 2.02
C GLY A 19 -20.00 -2.64 0.80
N ILE A 20 -19.63 -1.37 0.75
CA ILE A 20 -18.65 -0.84 -0.19
C ILE A 20 -17.33 -1.52 0.17
N SER A 21 -17.10 -2.71 -0.39
CA SER A 21 -15.80 -3.38 -0.39
C SER A 21 -14.90 -2.72 -1.43
N GLY A 22 -14.77 -1.39 -1.36
CA GLY A 22 -13.64 -0.73 -1.99
C GLY A 22 -12.44 -1.02 -1.11
N ALA A 23 -11.53 -1.87 -1.58
CA ALA A 23 -10.22 -2.02 -0.96
C ALA A 23 -9.52 -0.66 -1.04
N LEU A 24 -9.67 0.15 0.02
CA LEU A 24 -8.93 1.40 0.14
C LEU A 24 -7.45 1.01 0.25
N ALA A 25 -6.67 1.34 -0.77
CA ALA A 25 -5.22 1.15 -0.72
C ALA A 25 -4.67 1.93 0.48
N ALA A 26 -3.96 1.25 1.38
CA ALA A 26 -3.38 1.92 2.53
C ALA A 26 -2.28 2.90 2.07
N ASP A 27 -2.31 4.13 2.58
CA ASP A 27 -1.26 5.12 2.25
C ASP A 27 0.09 4.76 2.87
N GLN A 28 0.11 3.92 3.91
CA GLN A 28 1.34 3.52 4.58
C GLN A 28 1.39 2.01 4.83
N TYR A 29 2.59 1.46 4.66
CA TYR A 29 2.90 0.07 4.96
C TYR A 29 4.15 -0.01 5.83
N SER A 30 4.15 -0.90 6.82
CA SER A 30 5.32 -1.13 7.67
C SER A 30 5.86 -2.54 7.46
N TYR A 31 7.18 -2.64 7.39
CA TYR A 31 7.92 -3.87 7.29
C TYR A 31 8.84 -4.01 8.50
N THR A 32 8.77 -5.15 9.18
CA THR A 32 9.57 -5.43 10.37
C THR A 32 10.75 -6.36 10.04
N GLY A 33 11.93 -6.06 10.59
CA GLY A 33 13.13 -6.87 10.43
C GLY A 33 14.22 -6.40 11.39
N LYS A 34 15.34 -5.87 10.87
CA LYS A 34 16.42 -5.23 11.67
C LYS A 34 15.99 -3.86 12.27
N GLY A 35 14.70 -3.68 12.56
CA GLY A 35 14.01 -2.42 12.79
C GLY A 35 12.74 -2.31 11.94
N THR A 36 11.98 -1.25 12.13
CA THR A 36 10.77 -0.93 11.39
C THR A 36 11.10 -0.02 10.21
N VAL A 37 10.67 -0.43 9.02
CA VAL A 37 10.72 0.39 7.81
C VAL A 37 9.29 0.76 7.46
N THR A 38 8.99 2.06 7.42
CA THR A 38 7.69 2.55 6.96
C THR A 38 7.82 3.04 5.52
N PHE A 39 6.97 2.51 4.66
CA PHE A 39 6.76 2.98 3.30
C PHE A 39 5.53 3.90 3.28
N ASN A 40 5.65 5.03 2.61
CA ASN A 40 4.59 6.01 2.46
C ASN A 40 4.31 6.25 0.97
N HIS A 41 3.11 5.88 0.52
CA HIS A 41 2.68 6.07 -0.87
C HIS A 41 2.68 7.54 -1.27
N ALA A 42 2.30 8.46 -0.39
CA ALA A 42 2.25 9.90 -0.69
C ALA A 42 3.64 10.45 -1.05
N GLU A 43 4.68 10.02 -0.34
CA GLU A 43 6.06 10.46 -0.61
C GLU A 43 6.58 9.99 -1.98
N HIS A 44 6.15 8.80 -2.42
CA HIS A 44 6.60 8.22 -3.69
C HIS A 44 5.74 8.71 -4.86
N ARG A 45 4.41 8.66 -4.75
CA ARG A 45 3.50 9.04 -5.85
C ARG A 45 3.58 10.51 -6.26
N ASN A 46 4.12 11.38 -5.39
CA ASN A 46 4.34 12.79 -5.71
C ASN A 46 5.54 13.01 -6.64
N ILE A 47 6.41 12.01 -6.81
CA ILE A 47 7.67 12.12 -7.56
C ILE A 47 7.84 11.02 -8.62
N MET A 48 6.95 10.02 -8.67
CA MET A 48 6.99 8.93 -9.65
C MET A 48 5.61 8.31 -9.89
N GLU A 49 5.49 7.63 -11.03
CA GLU A 49 4.27 6.94 -11.45
C GLU A 49 4.05 5.62 -10.70
N CYS A 50 2.79 5.17 -10.59
CA CYS A 50 2.40 3.90 -9.97
C CYS A 50 3.13 2.69 -10.58
N SER A 51 3.36 2.75 -11.89
CA SER A 51 4.01 1.70 -12.68
C SER A 51 5.49 1.51 -12.35
N ALA A 52 6.10 2.45 -11.62
CA ALA A 52 7.48 2.32 -11.17
C ALA A 52 7.68 1.22 -10.12
N CYS A 53 6.60 0.78 -9.46
CA CYS A 53 6.61 -0.36 -8.54
C CYS A 53 5.59 -1.44 -8.92
N HIS A 54 4.40 -1.06 -9.38
CA HIS A 54 3.34 -1.99 -9.76
C HIS A 54 3.33 -2.22 -11.28
N THR A 55 3.90 -3.33 -11.72
CA THR A 55 3.99 -3.67 -13.14
C THR A 55 2.81 -4.50 -13.66
N GLY A 56 1.88 -4.88 -12.77
CA GLY A 56 0.66 -5.59 -13.13
C GLY A 56 -0.40 -4.65 -13.73
N GLU A 57 -1.43 -5.24 -14.34
CA GLU A 57 -2.57 -4.50 -14.88
C GLU A 57 -3.36 -3.77 -13.79
N GLU A 58 -3.45 -4.38 -12.60
CA GLU A 58 -3.98 -3.75 -11.39
C GLU A 58 -2.91 -3.69 -10.28
N PRO A 59 -2.78 -2.56 -9.54
CA PRO A 59 -1.89 -2.49 -8.40
C PRO A 59 -2.34 -3.41 -7.26
N ASP A 60 -1.50 -4.37 -6.90
CA ASP A 60 -1.70 -5.23 -5.73
C ASP A 60 -0.57 -5.03 -4.70
N LYS A 61 -0.83 -5.43 -3.46
CA LYS A 61 0.12 -5.34 -2.35
C LYS A 61 1.41 -6.07 -2.70
N ILE A 62 2.52 -5.34 -2.69
CA ILE A 62 3.85 -5.92 -2.85
C ILE A 62 4.25 -6.61 -1.54
N VAL A 63 4.35 -7.94 -1.59
CA VAL A 63 4.82 -8.76 -0.46
C VAL A 63 6.35 -8.71 -0.42
N ILE A 64 6.89 -8.29 0.73
CA ILE A 64 8.33 -8.33 1.02
C ILE A 64 8.52 -9.28 2.19
N SER A 65 9.07 -10.46 1.91
CA SER A 65 9.24 -11.55 2.88
C SER A 65 10.63 -11.60 3.49
N ASN A 66 11.61 -10.98 2.83
CA ASN A 66 13.01 -11.06 3.28
C ASN A 66 13.84 -9.83 2.88
N LYS A 67 15.06 -9.77 3.43
CA LYS A 67 16.05 -8.72 3.16
C LYS A 67 16.34 -8.56 1.67
N LYS A 68 16.44 -9.66 0.92
CA LYS A 68 16.83 -9.61 -0.50
C LYS A 68 15.75 -8.91 -1.32
N GLU A 69 14.48 -9.21 -1.08
CA GLU A 69 13.34 -8.55 -1.73
C GLU A 69 13.28 -7.07 -1.37
N GLY A 70 13.33 -6.72 -0.08
CA GLY A 70 13.24 -5.32 0.34
C GLY A 70 14.42 -4.47 -0.12
N HIS A 71 15.65 -5.01 -0.06
CA HIS A 71 16.82 -4.31 -0.59
C HIS A 71 16.83 -4.30 -2.13
N GLY A 72 16.30 -5.34 -2.76
CA GLY A 72 16.20 -5.47 -4.21
C GLY A 72 15.26 -4.42 -4.80
N LEU A 73 14.11 -4.19 -4.17
CA LEU A 73 13.12 -3.20 -4.61
C LEU A 73 13.48 -1.79 -4.15
N CYS A 74 13.50 -1.56 -2.84
CA CYS A 74 13.59 -0.21 -2.27
C CYS A 74 15.01 0.35 -2.38
N LEU A 75 16.00 -0.38 -1.85
CA LEU A 75 17.38 0.12 -1.76
C LEU A 75 18.05 0.24 -3.14
N SER A 76 17.75 -0.67 -4.08
CA SER A 76 18.30 -0.56 -5.45
C SER A 76 17.82 0.70 -6.14
N CYS A 77 16.52 1.01 -6.08
CA CYS A 77 15.96 2.24 -6.64
C CYS A 77 16.61 3.47 -5.98
N HIS A 78 16.65 3.52 -4.65
CA HIS A 78 17.25 4.65 -3.92
C HIS A 78 18.74 4.84 -4.22
N LYS A 79 19.50 3.75 -4.42
CA LYS A 79 20.91 3.83 -4.84
C LYS A 79 21.04 4.44 -6.23
N THR A 80 20.16 4.07 -7.16
CA THR A 80 20.10 4.65 -8.50
C THR A 80 19.78 6.14 -8.44
N GLU A 81 18.77 6.53 -7.67
CA GLU A 81 18.39 7.93 -7.49
C GLU A 81 19.50 8.76 -6.80
N LYS A 82 20.17 8.18 -5.80
CA LYS A 82 21.32 8.82 -5.17
C LYS A 82 22.45 9.10 -6.17
N LYS A 83 22.71 8.16 -7.09
CA LYS A 83 23.71 8.33 -8.16
C LYS A 83 23.32 9.41 -9.17
N LYS A 84 22.02 9.59 -9.41
CA LYS A 84 21.47 10.70 -10.21
C LYS A 84 21.50 12.06 -9.49
N GLY A 85 21.97 12.10 -8.25
CA GLY A 85 22.08 13.33 -7.46
C GLY A 85 20.91 13.60 -6.52
N ASN A 86 19.90 12.72 -6.44
CA ASN A 86 18.81 12.85 -5.47
C ASN A 86 19.33 12.54 -4.06
N LYS A 87 19.68 13.60 -3.32
CA LYS A 87 20.23 13.46 -1.96
C LYS A 87 19.20 12.96 -0.95
N ALA A 88 17.90 13.13 -1.21
CA ALA A 88 16.82 12.69 -0.33
C ALA A 88 16.61 11.18 -0.34
N ALA A 89 17.04 10.47 -1.39
CA ALA A 89 16.96 9.01 -1.46
C ALA A 89 17.75 8.34 -0.32
N PRO A 90 17.09 7.63 0.61
CA PRO A 90 17.75 7.01 1.75
C PRO A 90 18.46 5.72 1.34
N THR A 91 19.76 5.64 1.63
CA THR A 91 20.62 4.50 1.24
C THR A 91 21.40 3.88 2.39
N SER A 92 21.42 4.52 3.55
CA SER A 92 22.05 3.99 4.76
C SER A 92 21.05 3.25 5.65
N CYS A 93 21.55 2.30 6.45
CA CYS A 93 20.74 1.38 7.23
C CYS A 93 19.69 2.08 8.14
N SER A 94 20.12 3.11 8.88
CA SER A 94 19.28 3.81 9.87
C SER A 94 18.33 4.84 9.26
N GLN A 95 18.50 5.19 7.98
CA GLN A 95 17.56 6.05 7.28
C GLN A 95 16.23 5.33 7.06
N CYS A 96 16.26 4.02 6.81
CA CYS A 96 15.06 3.20 6.65
C CYS A 96 14.68 2.42 7.92
N HIS A 97 15.63 1.71 8.55
CA HIS A 97 15.36 0.85 9.71
C HIS A 97 15.37 1.67 11.01
N LYS A 98 14.19 2.16 11.42
CA LYS A 98 14.01 2.82 12.71
C LYS A 98 13.91 1.77 13.82
N LYS A 99 14.47 2.09 14.99
CA LYS A 99 14.35 1.27 16.20
C LYS A 99 13.04 1.58 16.90
#